data_AF-A0A562LKM3-F1
#
_entry.id   AF-A0A562LKM3-F1
#
_cell.length_a   1.000
_cell.length_b   1.000
_cell.length_c   1.000
_cell.angle_alpha   90.00
_cell.angle_beta   90.00
_cell.angle_gamma   90.00
#
_symmetry.space_group_name_H-M   'P 1'
#
loop_
_entity.id
_entity.type
_entity.pdbx_description
1 polymer ?
#
loop_
_entity_poly.entity_id
_entity_poly.type
_entity_poly.pdbx_seq_one_letter_code
_entity_poly.pdbx_strand_id
1 'polypeptide(L)'
;MKRLLLTALLAGVVPVAFAQAAPEAPVTAPAASLADSAKTPLSESYCLRETGSRIVARQNAKGQKRCNGMPGRAYTREDLDRTGQVDIADALRMLDPAVH
;
A
#
# COMPACT_ATOMS: atom_id res chain seq x y z
N MET A 1 -15.01 49.85 39.49
CA MET A 1 -14.80 48.40 39.25
C MET A 1 -15.84 47.58 40.02
N LYS A 2 -17.11 47.60 39.57
CA LYS A 2 -18.18 46.64 39.89
C LYS A 2 -19.42 47.05 39.08
N ARG A 3 -20.25 46.06 38.71
CA ARG A 3 -21.58 46.08 38.03
C ARG A 3 -21.48 45.48 36.62
N LEU A 4 -21.54 44.14 36.47
CA LEU A 4 -22.75 43.30 36.44
C LEU A 4 -23.81 43.82 35.46
N LEU A 5 -24.14 42.96 34.47
CA LEU A 5 -25.48 42.57 33.95
C LEU A 5 -25.37 42.32 32.42
N LEU A 6 -25.40 41.08 31.90
CA LEU A 6 -26.56 40.17 31.70
C LEU A 6 -27.67 40.79 30.82
N THR A 7 -27.58 40.61 29.50
CA THR A 7 -28.66 40.66 28.49
C THR A 7 -28.08 40.10 27.18
N ALA A 8 -28.77 39.42 26.28
CA ALA A 8 -30.04 38.70 26.30
C ALA A 8 -30.01 37.80 25.05
N LEU A 9 -30.68 36.66 25.19
CA LEU A 9 -30.97 35.65 24.18
C LEU A 9 -31.85 36.25 23.05
N LEU A 10 -31.47 36.06 21.78
CA LEU A 10 -32.36 36.13 20.59
C LEU A 10 -31.66 35.38 19.45
N ALA A 11 -31.97 34.10 19.24
CA ALA A 11 -33.03 33.61 18.35
C ALA A 11 -32.78 33.96 16.88
N GLY A 12 -32.41 32.95 16.08
CA GLY A 12 -32.30 33.08 14.63
C GLY A 12 -31.56 31.92 13.97
N VAL A 13 -32.02 30.68 14.14
CA VAL A 13 -31.55 29.57 13.29
C VAL A 13 -32.30 29.70 11.96
N VAL A 14 -31.65 30.28 10.97
CA VAL A 14 -32.15 30.32 9.59
C VAL A 14 -31.81 28.96 8.96
N PRO A 15 -32.77 28.17 8.47
CA PRO A 15 -32.44 27.01 7.65
C PRO A 15 -31.90 27.51 6.32
N VAL A 16 -30.59 27.39 6.11
CA VAL A 16 -29.99 27.54 4.78
C VAL A 16 -30.48 26.35 3.96
N ALA A 17 -31.44 26.60 3.07
CA ALA A 17 -31.79 25.67 2.03
C ALA A 17 -30.56 25.48 1.13
N PHE A 18 -29.87 24.35 1.28
CA PHE A 18 -28.86 23.94 0.32
C PHE A 18 -29.56 23.65 -1.00
N ALA A 19 -29.42 24.58 -1.94
CA ALA A 19 -29.66 24.31 -3.35
C ALA A 19 -28.82 23.10 -3.74
N GLN A 20 -29.50 22.01 -4.09
CA GLN A 20 -28.90 20.82 -4.67
C GLN A 20 -28.48 21.20 -6.10
N ALA A 21 -27.35 21.92 -6.22
CA ALA A 21 -26.62 21.95 -7.47
C ALA A 21 -26.17 20.51 -7.71
N ALA A 22 -26.80 19.86 -8.70
CA ALA A 22 -26.37 18.58 -9.21
C ALA A 22 -24.86 18.68 -9.47
N PRO A 23 -24.02 17.83 -8.85
CA PRO A 23 -22.65 17.70 -9.30
C PRO A 23 -22.75 17.05 -10.68
N GLU A 24 -22.46 17.83 -11.71
CA GLU A 24 -22.04 17.31 -12.99
C GLU A 24 -20.92 16.29 -12.71
N ALA A 25 -21.23 15.01 -12.93
CA ALA A 25 -20.35 13.92 -12.56
C ALA A 25 -19.01 14.07 -13.31
N PRO A 26 -17.88 14.33 -12.62
CA PRO A 26 -16.62 13.91 -13.20
C PRO A 26 -16.68 12.38 -13.21
N VAL A 27 -16.53 11.79 -14.40
CA VAL A 27 -16.40 10.36 -14.60
C VAL A 27 -15.18 9.91 -13.81
N THR A 28 -15.42 9.58 -12.54
CA THR A 28 -14.43 9.11 -11.61
C THR A 28 -14.17 7.68 -12.04
N ALA A 29 -13.01 7.48 -12.67
CA ALA A 29 -12.44 6.16 -12.89
C ALA A 29 -12.67 5.32 -11.62
N PRO A 30 -13.06 4.04 -11.73
CA PRO A 30 -13.34 3.24 -10.56
C PRO A 30 -12.11 3.29 -9.67
N ALA A 31 -12.28 3.90 -8.48
CA ALA A 31 -11.34 3.77 -7.39
C ALA A 31 -11.19 2.26 -7.18
N ALA A 32 -10.05 1.73 -7.62
CA ALA A 32 -9.67 0.36 -7.39
C ALA A 32 -9.73 0.16 -5.88
N SER A 33 -10.81 -0.50 -5.46
CA SER A 33 -11.05 -0.97 -4.13
C SER A 33 -9.77 -1.65 -3.63
N LEU A 34 -9.27 -1.14 -2.51
CA LEU A 34 -8.33 -1.79 -1.61
C LEU A 34 -8.96 -3.10 -1.13
N ALA A 35 -8.99 -4.11 -1.99
CA ALA A 35 -9.51 -5.44 -1.71
C ALA A 35 -9.01 -6.40 -2.80
N ASP A 36 -7.70 -6.53 -2.90
CA ASP A 36 -7.14 -7.84 -3.16
C ASP A 36 -5.79 -7.87 -2.47
N SER A 37 -5.65 -8.71 -1.45
CA SER A 37 -4.34 -9.25 -1.10
C SER A 37 -3.96 -10.12 -2.29
N ALA A 38 -3.59 -9.45 -3.39
CA ALA A 38 -3.23 -10.08 -4.63
C ALA A 38 -2.08 -10.99 -4.25
N LYS A 39 -2.37 -12.29 -4.24
CA LYS A 39 -1.35 -13.33 -4.27
C LYS A 39 -0.40 -12.88 -5.35
N THR A 40 0.76 -12.34 -4.95
CA THR A 40 1.87 -12.13 -5.86
C THR A 40 1.97 -13.44 -6.64
N PRO A 41 1.78 -13.43 -7.97
CA PRO A 41 1.67 -14.66 -8.71
C PRO A 41 2.93 -15.45 -8.38
N LEU A 42 2.78 -16.70 -7.90
CA LEU A 42 3.88 -17.50 -7.32
C LEU A 42 5.14 -17.48 -8.20
N SER A 43 4.98 -17.24 -9.50
CA SER A 43 6.04 -16.98 -10.47
C SER A 43 7.05 -15.89 -10.08
N GLU A 44 6.66 -14.83 -9.38
CA GLU A 44 7.61 -13.78 -8.98
C GLU A 44 8.50 -14.23 -7.83
N SER A 45 7.97 -15.03 -6.89
CA SER A 45 8.77 -15.55 -5.77
C SER A 45 9.84 -16.54 -6.24
N TYR A 46 9.72 -17.16 -7.41
CA TYR A 46 10.77 -17.98 -8.03
C TYR A 46 11.62 -17.21 -9.05
N CYS A 47 11.41 -15.90 -9.17
CA CYS A 47 12.12 -15.06 -10.13
C CYS A 47 13.26 -14.31 -9.43
N LEU A 48 14.42 -14.96 -9.32
CA LEU A 48 15.62 -14.30 -8.81
C LEU A 48 16.10 -13.24 -9.82
N ARG A 49 16.09 -11.97 -9.41
CA ARG A 49 16.54 -10.84 -10.27
C ARG A 49 17.92 -10.34 -9.86
N GLU A 50 18.16 -10.32 -8.55
CA GLU A 50 19.35 -9.80 -7.91
C GLU A 50 19.93 -10.87 -6.98
N THR A 51 21.26 -10.98 -6.93
CA THR A 51 21.98 -12.02 -6.17
C THR A 51 22.80 -11.43 -5.02
N GLY A 52 22.65 -10.13 -4.72
CA GLY A 52 23.45 -9.40 -3.74
C GLY A 52 24.89 -9.11 -4.17
N SER A 53 25.35 -9.70 -5.27
CA SER A 53 26.64 -9.37 -5.89
C SER A 53 26.48 -8.21 -6.89
N ARG A 54 27.60 -7.60 -7.28
CA ARG A 54 27.65 -6.65 -8.41
C ARG A 54 27.58 -7.34 -9.79
N ILE A 55 27.50 -8.67 -9.82
CA ILE A 55 27.40 -9.44 -11.06
C ILE A 55 25.91 -9.56 -11.42
N VAL A 56 25.54 -8.98 -12.56
CA VAL A 56 24.17 -9.00 -13.08
C VAL A 56 24.08 -9.82 -14.37
N ALA A 57 22.95 -10.47 -14.59
CA ALA A 57 22.67 -11.09 -15.89
C ALA A 57 22.70 -10.03 -17.00
N ARG A 58 23.18 -10.41 -18.19
CA ARG A 58 23.32 -9.47 -19.34
C ARG A 58 22.01 -8.76 -19.68
N GLN A 59 20.87 -9.45 -19.61
CA GLN A 59 19.55 -8.82 -19.80
C GLN A 59 19.26 -7.74 -18.75
N ASN A 60 19.59 -7.98 -17.49
CA ASN A 60 19.34 -7.04 -16.40
C ASN A 60 20.27 -5.81 -16.50
N ALA A 61 21.52 -6.00 -16.97
CA ALA A 61 22.43 -4.89 -17.28
C ALA A 61 21.90 -3.93 -18.36
N LYS A 62 21.04 -4.43 -19.26
CA LYS A 62 20.36 -3.64 -20.30
C LYS A 62 19.05 -3.00 -19.80
N GLY A 63 18.80 -3.01 -18.49
CA GLY A 63 17.56 -2.48 -17.89
C GLY A 63 16.33 -3.39 -18.05
N GLN A 64 16.48 -4.56 -18.66
CA GLN A 64 15.38 -5.52 -18.76
C GLN A 64 15.30 -6.28 -17.44
N LYS A 65 14.38 -5.88 -16.54
CA LYS A 65 14.19 -6.51 -15.22
C LYS A 65 13.61 -7.93 -15.32
N ARG A 66 14.39 -8.87 -15.86
CA ARG A 66 14.01 -10.28 -16.04
C ARG A 66 14.63 -11.12 -14.92
N CYS A 67 14.09 -12.32 -14.74
CA CYS A 67 14.74 -13.32 -13.89
C CYS A 67 16.14 -13.62 -14.49
N ASN A 68 17.14 -13.75 -13.63
CA ASN A 68 18.53 -13.97 -14.02
C ASN A 68 18.81 -15.41 -14.50
N GLY A 69 17.81 -16.30 -14.42
CA GLY A 69 17.89 -17.70 -14.84
C GLY A 69 18.53 -18.63 -13.82
N MET A 70 18.90 -18.13 -12.64
CA MET A 70 19.39 -18.96 -11.54
C MET A 70 18.22 -19.52 -10.74
N PRO A 71 18.35 -20.77 -10.23
CA PRO A 71 17.37 -21.33 -9.33
C PRO A 71 17.40 -20.59 -7.99
N GLY A 72 16.23 -20.38 -7.40
CA GLY A 72 16.11 -19.76 -6.09
C GLY A 72 14.74 -19.16 -5.86
N ARG A 73 14.55 -18.66 -4.63
CA ARG A 73 13.39 -17.87 -4.24
C ARG A 73 13.82 -16.44 -3.94
N ALA A 74 12.95 -15.49 -4.25
CA ALA A 74 13.11 -14.07 -3.96
C ALA A 74 11.88 -13.56 -3.22
N TYR A 75 12.11 -12.78 -2.18
CA TYR A 75 11.09 -12.14 -1.38
C TYR A 75 11.37 -10.64 -1.35
N THR A 76 10.35 -9.82 -1.62
CA THR A 76 10.52 -8.36 -1.59
C THR A 76 10.46 -7.84 -0.15
N ARG A 77 10.79 -6.57 0.05
CA ARG A 77 10.61 -5.92 1.36
C ARG A 77 9.13 -5.96 1.76
N GLU A 78 8.23 -5.72 0.83
CA GLU A 78 6.78 -5.76 1.08
C GLU A 78 6.31 -7.15 1.51
N ASP A 79 6.91 -8.23 0.98
CA ASP A 79 6.60 -9.59 1.43
C ASP A 79 7.05 -9.82 2.87
N LEU A 80 8.25 -9.35 3.23
CA LEU A 80 8.77 -9.45 4.60
C LEU A 80 7.92 -8.61 5.56
N ASP A 81 7.62 -7.36 5.22
CA ASP A 81 6.86 -6.44 6.07
C ASP A 81 5.43 -6.94 6.30
N ARG A 82 4.83 -7.61 5.31
CA ARG A 82 3.50 -8.23 5.42
C ARG A 82 3.45 -9.35 6.46
N THR A 83 4.58 -9.98 6.78
CA THR A 83 4.63 -11.00 7.84
C THR A 83 4.45 -10.39 9.24
N GLY A 84 4.76 -9.10 9.42
CA GLY A 84 4.76 -8.42 10.71
C GLY A 84 5.91 -8.82 11.64
N GLN A 85 6.83 -9.68 11.18
CA GLN A 85 7.94 -10.15 11.98
C GLN A 85 9.10 -9.15 11.96
N VAL A 86 9.70 -8.94 13.13
CA VAL A 86 10.89 -8.08 13.27
C VAL A 86 12.15 -8.83 12.81
N ASP A 87 12.20 -10.14 13.04
CA ASP A 87 13.31 -10.99 12.67
C ASP A 87 13.11 -11.60 11.28
N ILE A 88 14.17 -11.59 10.47
CA ILE A 88 14.13 -12.10 9.10
C ILE A 88 13.96 -13.62 9.07
N ALA A 89 14.56 -14.37 10.00
CA ALA A 89 14.42 -15.82 10.02
C ALA A 89 12.97 -16.22 10.28
N ASP A 90 12.30 -15.53 11.20
CA ASP A 90 10.87 -15.77 11.47
C ASP A 90 9.97 -15.40 10.29
N ALA A 91 10.26 -14.27 9.62
CA ALA A 91 9.55 -13.92 8.38
C ALA A 91 9.73 -15.00 7.29
N LEU A 92 10.95 -15.49 7.11
CA LEU A 92 11.26 -16.51 6.09
C LEU A 92 10.61 -17.86 6.40
N ARG A 93 10.52 -18.28 7.66
CA ARG A 93 9.77 -19.50 8.05
C ARG A 93 8.28 -19.42 7.67
N MET A 94 7.69 -18.23 7.71
CA MET A 94 6.29 -18.02 7.30
C MET A 94 6.12 -18.01 5.77
N LEU A 95 7.14 -17.54 5.04
CA LEU A 95 7.10 -17.36 3.59
C LEU A 95 7.60 -18.59 2.81
N ASP A 96 8.46 -19.43 3.41
CA ASP A 96 9.05 -20.61 2.80
C ASP A 96 8.97 -21.82 3.73
N PRO A 97 8.10 -22.81 3.44
CA PRO A 97 8.01 -24.05 4.22
C PRO A 97 9.30 -24.88 4.25
N ALA A 98 10.28 -24.61 3.37
CA ALA A 98 11.58 -25.28 3.41
C ALA A 98 12.51 -24.74 4.52
N VAL A 99 12.22 -23.57 5.09
CA VAL A 99 13.02 -22.91 6.13
C VAL A 99 12.48 -23.31 7.51
N HIS A 100 13.38 -23.79 8.39
CA HIS A 100 13.06 -24.29 9.74
C HIS A 100 13.85 -23.54 10.82
#